data_AF-A0A5K1E093-F1
#
_entry.id   AF-A0A5K1E093-F1
#
_cell.length_a   1.000
_cell.length_b   1.000
_cell.length_c   1.000
_cell.angle_alpha   90.00
_cell.angle_beta   90.00
_cell.angle_gamma   90.00
#
_symmetry.space_group_name_H-M   'P 1'
#
loop_
_entity.id
_entity.type
_entity.pdbx_description
1 polymer ?
#
loop_
_entity_poly.entity_id
_entity_poly.type
_entity_poly.pdbx_seq_one_letter_code
_entity_poly.pdbx_strand_id
1 'polypeptide(L)'
;MELKEIEDEGEIHPSGADESQSAVPKAATDVPDVNSNRSSSPEIEVHLFRGGKGPIDVFKSKLGGWGQDSLEVQDILDKYGFKSIYAFNPSSGRGVPIRFNHKNGRSILPYRPGAVIYVDGEPR
;
A
#
# COMPACT_ATOMS: atom_id res chain seq x y z
N MET A 1 -32.35 44.61 18.23
CA MET A 1 -31.12 44.31 17.47
C MET A 1 -30.05 45.18 18.09
N GLU A 2 -29.10 44.59 18.78
CA GLU A 2 -28.06 45.31 19.50
C GLU A 2 -26.73 44.84 18.93
N LEU A 3 -26.09 45.71 18.16
CA LEU A 3 -24.74 45.51 17.63
C LEU A 3 -23.79 46.20 18.59
N LYS A 4 -22.79 45.47 19.08
CA LYS A 4 -21.66 46.03 19.82
C LYS A 4 -20.46 46.09 18.89
N GLU A 5 -19.98 47.30 18.65
CA GLU A 5 -18.67 47.61 18.09
C GLU A 5 -17.56 47.06 18.99
N ILE A 6 -16.52 46.52 18.35
CA ILE A 6 -15.23 46.24 18.97
C ILE A 6 -14.21 46.92 18.04
N GLU A 7 -13.69 48.06 18.47
CA GLU A 7 -12.46 48.64 17.97
C GLU A 7 -11.36 48.23 18.96
N ASP A 8 -10.30 47.58 18.49
CA ASP A 8 -9.00 47.61 19.17
C ASP A 8 -7.91 47.65 18.10
N GLU A 9 -7.31 48.83 18.04
CA GLU A 9 -6.24 49.25 17.14
C GLU A 9 -4.91 48.75 17.70
N GLY A 10 -4.06 48.18 16.86
CA GLY A 10 -2.75 47.66 17.26
C GLY A 10 -1.78 47.61 16.09
N GLU A 11 -1.45 48.78 15.56
CA GLU A 11 -0.46 49.05 14.53
C GLU A 11 0.98 48.81 15.03
N ILE A 12 1.83 48.14 14.21
CA ILE A 12 3.21 48.58 13.94
C ILE A 12 3.74 47.92 12.64
N HIS A 13 3.83 48.74 11.59
CA HIS A 13 4.68 48.61 10.40
C HIS A 13 6.16 48.94 10.76
N PRO A 14 7.16 49.08 9.85
CA PRO A 14 7.27 48.80 8.40
C PRO A 14 8.63 48.14 7.99
N SER A 15 8.88 48.08 6.67
CA SER A 15 10.20 48.21 6.00
C SER A 15 10.93 46.90 5.67
N GLY A 16 11.40 46.61 4.46
CA GLY A 16 11.49 47.29 3.17
C GLY A 16 11.59 46.21 2.06
N ALA A 17 11.29 46.51 0.79
CA ALA A 17 12.31 46.76 -0.24
C ALA A 17 13.43 45.69 -0.21
N ASP A 18 13.68 44.86 -1.21
CA ASP A 18 13.83 45.17 -2.64
C ASP A 18 14.35 43.90 -3.37
N GLU A 19 14.17 43.88 -4.70
CA GLU A 19 14.92 43.16 -5.74
C GLU A 19 15.21 41.64 -5.65
N SER A 20 14.60 40.94 -6.60
CA SER A 20 15.26 40.26 -7.73
C SER A 20 16.68 39.72 -7.53
N GLN A 21 16.86 38.41 -7.75
CA GLN A 21 17.76 37.78 -8.75
C GLN A 21 17.91 36.29 -8.39
N SER A 22 17.48 35.40 -9.28
CA SER A 22 18.33 34.75 -10.30
C SER A 22 19.18 33.61 -9.75
N ALA A 23 19.07 32.47 -10.43
CA ALA A 23 19.58 31.16 -10.09
C ALA A 23 21.09 31.08 -9.83
N VAL A 24 21.47 30.20 -8.90
CA VAL A 24 22.62 29.28 -9.06
C VAL A 24 22.34 27.94 -8.36
N PRO A 25 22.63 26.79 -9.01
CA PRO A 25 22.46 25.47 -8.42
C PRO A 25 23.75 25.02 -7.73
N LYS A 26 23.67 24.41 -6.53
CA LYS A 26 24.58 23.32 -6.13
C LYS A 26 24.31 22.78 -4.72
N ALA A 27 24.60 21.48 -4.66
CA ALA A 27 25.05 20.71 -3.50
C ALA A 27 23.98 20.20 -2.53
N ALA A 28 23.67 18.92 -2.75
CA ALA A 28 23.23 17.92 -1.80
C ALA A 28 23.48 18.31 -0.33
N THR A 29 22.39 18.56 0.39
CA THR A 29 22.35 18.33 1.83
C THR A 29 21.21 17.36 2.06
N ASP A 30 21.58 16.13 2.41
CA ASP A 30 20.68 15.07 2.85
C ASP A 30 20.06 15.53 4.18
N VAL A 31 18.94 16.26 4.09
CA VAL A 31 18.07 16.50 5.23
C VAL A 31 16.96 15.47 5.09
N PRO A 32 16.86 14.46 5.98
CA PRO A 32 15.69 13.60 5.97
C PRO A 32 14.50 14.49 6.32
N ASP A 33 13.65 14.74 5.32
CA ASP A 33 12.37 15.39 5.49
C ASP A 33 11.59 14.64 6.59
N VAL A 34 11.50 15.27 7.76
CA VAL A 34 10.91 14.73 8.99
C VAL A 34 9.38 14.69 8.93
N ASN A 35 8.79 14.75 7.73
CA ASN A 35 7.35 14.67 7.55
C ASN A 35 6.90 13.64 6.50
N SER A 36 7.65 12.55 6.36
CA SER A 36 7.15 11.34 5.70
C SER A 36 6.56 10.39 6.74
N ASN A 37 5.34 10.64 7.20
CA ASN A 37 4.48 9.54 7.68
C ASN A 37 4.08 8.69 6.48
N ARG A 38 5.05 8.04 5.83
CA ARG A 38 4.82 6.99 4.84
C ARG A 38 4.17 5.87 5.62
N SER A 39 2.86 5.81 5.62
CA SER A 39 2.12 4.64 6.09
C SER A 39 2.55 3.46 5.21
N SER A 40 3.61 2.76 5.64
CA SER A 40 4.07 1.55 4.99
C SER A 40 2.96 0.54 5.18
N SER A 41 2.14 0.31 4.15
CA SER A 41 1.13 -0.74 4.18
C SER A 41 1.81 -2.05 4.56
N PRO A 42 1.23 -2.85 5.48
CA PRO A 42 1.77 -4.15 5.81
C PRO A 42 1.78 -5.05 4.57
N GLU A 43 2.80 -5.89 4.45
CA GLU A 43 3.01 -6.77 3.30
C GLU A 43 3.15 -8.22 3.75
N ILE A 44 2.87 -9.14 2.83
CA ILE A 44 3.17 -10.57 2.95
C ILE A 44 4.06 -11.00 1.80
N GLU A 45 4.81 -12.08 1.98
CA GLU A 45 5.54 -12.73 0.90
C GLU A 45 4.69 -13.87 0.33
N VAL A 46 4.52 -13.89 -0.98
CA VAL A 46 3.73 -14.89 -1.70
C VAL A 46 4.66 -15.72 -2.57
N HIS A 47 4.72 -17.02 -2.31
CA HIS A 47 5.38 -18.00 -3.16
C HIS A 47 4.31 -18.62 -4.06
N LEU A 48 4.31 -18.24 -5.33
CA LEU A 48 3.25 -18.58 -6.26
C LEU A 48 3.63 -19.79 -7.11
N PHE A 49 2.75 -20.76 -7.20
CA PHE A 49 2.85 -21.99 -7.98
C PHE A 49 1.75 -22.00 -9.05
N ARG A 50 1.92 -22.86 -10.07
CA ARG A 50 0.94 -23.09 -11.12
C ARG A 50 0.71 -24.59 -11.30
N GLY A 51 -0.44 -25.07 -10.86
CA GLY A 51 -0.81 -26.50 -10.87
C GLY A 51 0.20 -27.36 -10.09
N GLY A 52 0.66 -26.87 -8.93
CA GLY A 52 1.67 -27.51 -8.09
C GLY A 52 3.09 -27.49 -8.66
N LYS A 53 3.30 -26.89 -9.83
CA LYS A 53 4.63 -26.68 -10.42
C LYS A 53 5.11 -25.28 -10.10
N GLY A 54 6.33 -25.14 -9.63
CA GLY A 54 6.88 -23.84 -9.26
C GLY A 54 7.67 -23.89 -7.96
N PRO A 55 8.07 -22.72 -7.41
CA PRO A 55 7.45 -21.41 -7.60
C PRO A 55 7.69 -20.79 -8.99
N ILE A 56 6.65 -20.19 -9.57
CA ILE A 56 6.70 -19.39 -10.80
C ILE A 56 7.00 -17.91 -10.53
N ASP A 57 6.74 -17.44 -9.31
CA ASP A 57 7.08 -16.11 -8.83
C ASP A 57 7.15 -16.09 -7.30
N VAL A 58 7.97 -15.19 -6.76
CA VAL A 58 8.06 -14.89 -5.32
C VAL A 58 8.04 -13.37 -5.17
N PHE A 59 6.99 -12.83 -4.58
CA PHE A 59 6.80 -11.38 -4.49
C PHE A 59 6.16 -10.95 -3.18
N LYS A 60 6.36 -9.68 -2.83
CA LYS A 60 5.64 -9.05 -1.73
C LYS A 60 4.30 -8.49 -2.21
N SER A 61 3.24 -8.80 -1.49
CA SER A 61 1.90 -8.25 -1.73
C SER A 61 1.47 -7.42 -0.54
N LYS A 62 0.95 -6.22 -0.80
CA LYS A 62 0.38 -5.36 0.24
C LYS A 62 -0.93 -5.95 0.73
N LEU A 63 -1.16 -5.86 2.04
CA LEU A 63 -2.44 -6.18 2.64
C LEU A 63 -3.33 -4.93 2.61
N GLY A 64 -4.48 -5.08 1.97
CA GLY A 64 -5.53 -4.08 1.89
C GLY A 64 -6.61 -4.29 2.95
N GLY A 65 -7.77 -3.68 2.70
CA GLY A 65 -8.88 -3.67 3.64
C GLY A 65 -8.67 -2.66 4.78
N TRP A 66 -9.73 -2.44 5.57
CA TRP A 66 -9.70 -1.48 6.67
C TRP A 66 -8.72 -1.91 7.78
N GLY A 67 -8.63 -3.23 8.04
CA GLY A 67 -7.69 -3.82 8.98
C GLY A 67 -6.27 -3.99 8.43
N GLN A 68 -6.02 -3.64 7.16
CA GLN A 68 -4.75 -3.89 6.47
C GLN A 68 -4.27 -5.35 6.63
N ASP A 69 -5.21 -6.28 6.52
CA ASP A 69 -5.00 -7.71 6.74
C ASP A 69 -5.57 -8.56 5.57
N SER A 70 -6.11 -7.92 4.54
CA SER A 70 -6.78 -8.62 3.43
C SER A 70 -5.87 -8.71 2.21
N LEU A 71 -5.70 -9.90 1.65
CA LEU A 71 -4.92 -10.10 0.43
C LEU A 71 -5.69 -9.60 -0.80
N GLU A 72 -5.02 -8.86 -1.68
CA GLU A 72 -5.57 -8.42 -2.98
C GLU A 72 -5.56 -9.60 -3.98
N VAL A 73 -6.54 -10.51 -3.84
CA VAL A 73 -6.63 -11.77 -4.59
C VAL A 73 -6.87 -11.52 -6.08
N GLN A 74 -7.75 -10.58 -6.42
CA GLN A 74 -8.10 -10.27 -7.81
C GLN A 74 -6.88 -9.81 -8.61
N ASP A 75 -6.02 -8.97 -8.02
CA ASP A 75 -4.79 -8.50 -8.65
C ASP A 75 -3.84 -9.66 -8.99
N ILE A 76 -3.76 -10.67 -8.12
CA ILE A 76 -2.98 -11.89 -8.39
C ILE A 76 -3.63 -12.70 -9.52
N LEU A 77 -4.96 -12.86 -9.52
CA LEU A 77 -5.65 -13.59 -10.58
C LEU A 77 -5.41 -12.95 -11.95
N ASP A 78 -5.57 -11.63 -12.04
CA ASP A 78 -5.45 -10.89 -13.29
C ASP A 78 -3.99 -10.83 -13.78
N LYS A 79 -3.03 -10.61 -12.88
CA LYS A 79 -1.60 -10.55 -13.22
C LYS A 79 -1.07 -11.85 -13.82
N TYR A 80 -1.52 -13.00 -13.32
CA TYR A 80 -0.99 -14.31 -13.74
C TYR A 80 -1.95 -15.12 -14.62
N GLY A 81 -3.12 -14.56 -14.96
CA GLY A 81 -4.11 -15.21 -15.83
C GLY A 81 -4.76 -16.44 -15.19
N PHE A 82 -5.07 -16.37 -13.89
CA PHE A 82 -5.70 -17.45 -13.15
C PHE A 82 -7.22 -17.26 -13.05
N LYS A 83 -7.95 -18.38 -12.95
CA LYS A 83 -9.39 -18.35 -12.62
C LYS A 83 -9.65 -18.49 -11.13
N SER A 84 -8.73 -19.12 -10.40
CA SER A 84 -8.81 -19.38 -8.96
C SER A 84 -7.41 -19.56 -8.39
N ILE A 85 -7.27 -19.30 -7.09
CA ILE A 85 -6.04 -19.57 -6.32
C ILE A 85 -6.35 -20.34 -5.04
N TYR A 86 -5.38 -21.13 -4.59
CA TYR A 86 -5.50 -22.05 -3.46
C TYR A 86 -4.31 -21.83 -2.52
N ALA A 87 -4.56 -21.84 -1.21
CA ALA A 87 -3.50 -21.92 -0.22
C ALA A 87 -2.91 -23.32 -0.32
N PHE A 88 -1.63 -23.39 -0.69
CA PHE A 88 -0.96 -24.59 -1.11
C PHE A 88 0.04 -25.03 -0.04
N ASN A 89 0.20 -26.33 0.15
CA ASN A 89 1.29 -26.87 0.96
C ASN A 89 2.28 -27.62 0.03
N PRO A 90 3.50 -27.09 -0.18
CA PRO A 90 4.46 -27.69 -1.10
C PRO A 90 4.92 -29.09 -0.70
N SER A 91 4.86 -29.46 0.58
CA SER A 91 5.24 -30.79 1.04
C SER A 91 4.19 -31.86 0.78
N SER A 92 2.90 -31.48 0.71
CA SER A 92 1.79 -32.44 0.57
C SER A 92 1.03 -32.32 -0.76
N GLY A 93 1.23 -31.23 -1.50
CA GLY A 93 0.48 -30.92 -2.71
C GLY A 93 -0.99 -30.56 -2.48
N ARG A 94 -1.47 -30.54 -1.24
CA ARG A 94 -2.86 -30.23 -0.92
C ARG A 94 -3.09 -28.71 -0.92
N GLY A 95 -4.17 -28.30 -1.57
CA GLY A 95 -4.62 -26.91 -1.63
C GLY A 95 -6.01 -26.71 -1.04
N VAL A 96 -6.26 -25.56 -0.41
CA VAL A 96 -7.62 -25.10 -0.04
C VAL A 96 -7.95 -23.81 -0.78
N PRO A 97 -9.18 -23.61 -1.31
CA PRO A 97 -9.50 -22.40 -2.06
C PRO A 97 -9.32 -21.14 -1.22
N ILE A 98 -8.58 -20.16 -1.74
CA ILE A 98 -8.57 -18.82 -1.13
C ILE A 98 -9.82 -18.10 -1.61
N ARG A 99 -10.81 -18.01 -0.73
CA ARG A 99 -12.06 -17.31 -1.02
C ARG A 99 -11.84 -15.80 -0.93
N PHE A 100 -12.47 -15.06 -1.82
CA PHE A 100 -12.39 -13.61 -1.89
C PHE A 100 -13.77 -13.01 -2.22
N ASN A 101 -13.98 -11.75 -1.87
CA ASN A 101 -15.20 -11.03 -2.21
C ASN A 101 -15.07 -10.45 -3.62
N HIS A 102 -15.91 -10.91 -4.55
CA HIS A 102 -15.86 -10.49 -5.95
C HIS A 102 -16.12 -9.00 -6.18
N LYS A 103 -16.71 -8.28 -5.20
CA LYS A 103 -16.96 -6.84 -5.32
C LYS A 103 -15.70 -6.00 -5.15
N ASN A 104 -14.75 -6.45 -4.33
CA ASN A 104 -13.54 -5.70 -4.00
C ASN A 104 -12.24 -6.47 -4.25
N GLY A 105 -12.32 -7.72 -4.69
CA GLY A 105 -11.16 -8.53 -5.03
C GLY A 105 -10.35 -9.06 -3.85
N ARG A 106 -10.82 -8.86 -2.61
CA ARG A 106 -10.03 -9.14 -1.39
C ARG A 106 -10.38 -10.46 -0.73
N SER A 107 -9.37 -11.09 -0.14
CA SER A 107 -9.57 -12.31 0.64
C SER A 107 -10.60 -12.14 1.74
N ILE A 108 -11.39 -13.20 1.98
CA ILE A 108 -12.34 -13.24 3.10
C ILE A 108 -11.61 -13.48 4.43
N LEU A 109 -10.54 -14.28 4.39
CA LEU A 109 -9.73 -14.56 5.57
C LEU A 109 -8.60 -13.54 5.70
N PRO A 110 -8.28 -13.12 6.94
CA PRO A 110 -7.19 -12.21 7.20
C PRO A 110 -5.83 -12.92 7.16
N TYR A 111 -4.80 -12.16 6.81
CA TYR A 111 -3.41 -12.58 6.76
C TYR A 111 -2.59 -11.76 7.77
N ARG A 112 -1.57 -12.40 8.33
CA ARG A 112 -0.64 -11.73 9.24
C ARG A 112 0.41 -10.98 8.42
N PRO A 113 0.68 -9.69 8.72
CA PRO A 113 1.82 -8.98 8.14
C PRO A 113 3.13 -9.75 8.34
N GLY A 114 3.98 -9.76 7.32
CA GLY A 114 5.26 -10.48 7.30
C GLY A 114 5.13 -12.00 7.13
N ALA A 115 3.92 -12.55 6.99
CA ALA A 115 3.75 -13.96 6.71
C ALA A 115 4.31 -14.34 5.33
N VAL A 116 4.90 -15.53 5.24
CA VAL A 116 5.22 -16.18 3.97
C VAL A 116 4.12 -17.19 3.69
N ILE A 117 3.41 -17.04 2.57
CA ILE A 117 2.35 -17.94 2.14
C ILE A 117 2.70 -18.60 0.82
N TYR A 118 2.22 -19.82 0.65
CA TYR A 118 2.36 -20.58 -0.58
C TYR A 118 0.99 -20.64 -1.25
N VAL A 119 0.93 -20.25 -2.51
CA VAL A 119 -0.32 -20.13 -3.28
C VAL A 119 -0.16 -20.90 -4.57
N ASP A 120 -1.15 -21.71 -4.93
CA ASP A 120 -1.21 -22.38 -6.23
C ASP A 120 -2.35 -21.79 -7.07
N GLY A 121 -2.03 -21.39 -8.30
CA GLY A 121 -2.97 -20.81 -9.24
C GLY A 121 -3.47 -21.82 -10.27
N GLU A 122 -4.79 -21.86 -10.46
CA GLU A 122 -5.41 -22.62 -11.55
C GLU A 122 -5.55 -21.72 -12.79
N PRO A 123 -4.92 -22.07 -13.93
CA PRO A 123 -5.03 -21.29 -15.16
C PRO A 123 -6.47 -21.16 -15.66
N ARG A 124 -6.74 -20.03 -16.32
CA ARG A 124 -7.95 -19.83 -17.13
C ARG A 124 -7.97 -20.71 -18.38
#